data_AF-A0A1Q4V996-F1
#
_entry.id   AF-A0A1Q4V996-F1
#
_cell.length_a   1.000
_cell.length_b   1.000
_cell.length_c   1.000
_cell.angle_alpha   90.00
_cell.angle_beta   90.00
_cell.angle_gamma   90.00
#
_symmetry.space_group_name_H-M   'P 1'
#
loop_
_entity.id
_entity.type
_entity.pdbx_description
1 polymer ?
#
loop_
_entity_poly.entity_id
_entity_poly.type
_entity_poly.pdbx_seq_one_letter_code
_entity_poly.pdbx_strand_id
1 'polypeptide(L)'
;MNGDPNAILKAYAAAAPFRAATAEELTTPDNPYRRPVRPDDLGWLDYSKVLPADEQQLLSGLLGHRMLRNAYDAEHGLLPPDGNAAARADGAVFHAPDTRLLAALARPVLEHHLFGFLEEGREPLAAPTVDAVKAGVRAYRDGLRDEPPTAFATATSVKDAHGAGVYLLLQLGAFLPAAYTAVARGALAETGAAHPGLRPFLLSVWQRWTEAADDYRALWTGAGLSPSATAHWQFLLGSSLARGNHLLGLGLDGGRPGRLLGALAQFLIERETTAAPLAATLRDTLGHAVPYPRPPAAGTALEPDDLVDRLLGPLPGLFGEPFVVAFHEGFTDAVRYARAWDADLTAQLAWADRVDDFKTYAERIQDHLTTENIEVDLDTFVESHEETSTTHVHDDHRLVMVESGQMHFWHNVTHRIALSEGDKLLIPTSRLHGSVVLSGTCVYHQPIIPEDMFQKFTTD
;
A
#
# COMPACT_ATOMS: atom_id res chain seq x y z
N MET A 1 -28.25 6.75 -8.95
CA MET A 1 -28.14 5.48 -9.69
C MET A 1 -28.28 4.37 -8.66
N ASN A 2 -29.40 3.65 -8.63
CA ASN A 2 -29.60 2.47 -7.76
C ASN A 2 -28.99 1.22 -8.43
N GLY A 3 -27.69 1.26 -8.75
CA GLY A 3 -26.96 0.09 -9.22
C GLY A 3 -26.37 -0.66 -8.03
N ASP A 4 -26.36 -1.98 -8.07
CA ASP A 4 -25.60 -2.81 -7.13
C ASP A 4 -24.11 -2.37 -7.16
N PRO A 5 -23.54 -1.88 -6.04
CA PRO A 5 -22.13 -1.46 -5.98
C PRO A 5 -21.17 -2.54 -6.48
N ASN A 6 -21.45 -3.81 -6.15
CA ASN A 6 -20.59 -4.93 -6.56
C ASN A 6 -20.65 -5.19 -8.07
N ALA A 7 -21.81 -4.99 -8.70
CA ALA A 7 -21.94 -5.12 -10.15
C ALA A 7 -21.09 -4.07 -10.91
N ILE A 8 -21.00 -2.84 -10.38
CA ILE A 8 -20.14 -1.78 -10.94
C ILE A 8 -18.67 -2.19 -10.85
N LEU A 9 -18.24 -2.70 -9.69
CA LEU A 9 -16.85 -3.12 -9.48
C LEU A 9 -16.49 -4.33 -10.34
N LYS A 10 -17.38 -5.32 -10.46
CA LYS A 10 -17.20 -6.47 -11.37
C LYS A 10 -17.02 -6.03 -12.81
N ALA A 11 -17.86 -5.11 -13.28
CA ALA A 11 -17.75 -4.57 -14.64
C ALA A 11 -16.43 -3.81 -14.86
N TYR A 12 -15.98 -3.02 -13.89
CA TYR A 12 -14.72 -2.31 -13.94
C TYR A 12 -13.50 -3.26 -13.94
N ALA A 13 -13.48 -4.21 -13.02
CA ALA A 13 -12.39 -5.19 -12.85
C ALA A 13 -12.30 -6.21 -14.00
N ALA A 14 -13.35 -6.33 -14.83
CA ALA A 14 -13.35 -7.18 -16.02
C ALA A 14 -12.50 -6.65 -17.18
N ALA A 15 -11.98 -5.41 -17.11
CA ALA A 15 -11.08 -4.90 -18.12
C ALA A 15 -9.82 -5.78 -18.22
N ALA A 16 -9.41 -6.13 -19.45
CA ALA A 16 -8.33 -7.09 -19.71
C ALA A 16 -7.02 -6.82 -18.93
N PRO A 17 -6.56 -5.56 -18.72
CA PRO A 17 -5.35 -5.30 -17.94
C PRO A 17 -5.45 -5.67 -16.45
N PHE A 18 -6.65 -5.94 -15.92
CA PHE A 18 -6.91 -6.21 -14.50
C PHE A 18 -7.12 -7.69 -14.15
N ARG A 19 -7.10 -8.59 -15.15
CA ARG A 19 -7.21 -10.05 -14.94
C ARG A 19 -6.17 -10.59 -13.95
N ALA A 20 -6.39 -11.78 -13.40
CA ALA A 20 -5.39 -12.49 -12.59
C ALA A 20 -4.04 -12.60 -13.33
N ALA A 21 -2.94 -12.52 -12.58
CA ALA A 21 -1.58 -12.67 -13.07
C ALA A 21 -1.33 -14.10 -13.57
N THR A 22 -0.55 -14.23 -14.65
CA THR A 22 0.04 -15.51 -15.07
C THR A 22 1.41 -15.73 -14.41
N ALA A 23 2.01 -16.90 -14.64
CA ALA A 23 3.30 -17.29 -14.07
C ALA A 23 4.45 -16.33 -14.43
N GLU A 24 4.36 -15.70 -15.61
CA GLU A 24 5.34 -14.75 -16.13
C GLU A 24 5.12 -13.32 -15.60
N GLU A 25 3.97 -13.06 -14.98
CA GLU A 25 3.53 -11.72 -14.58
C GLU A 25 3.78 -11.43 -13.08
N LEU A 26 4.72 -12.14 -12.46
CA LEU A 26 5.13 -11.87 -11.07
C LEU A 26 5.58 -10.42 -10.90
N THR A 27 6.30 -9.90 -11.90
CA THR A 27 6.58 -8.48 -12.10
C THR A 27 6.28 -8.09 -13.54
N THR A 28 6.01 -6.81 -13.79
CA THR A 28 5.59 -6.28 -15.09
C THR A 28 6.38 -5.01 -15.45
N PRO A 29 7.73 -5.06 -15.48
CA PRO A 29 8.58 -3.87 -15.61
C PRO A 29 8.31 -3.06 -16.89
N ASP A 30 7.90 -3.73 -17.97
CA ASP A 30 7.73 -3.10 -19.28
C ASP A 30 6.28 -2.72 -19.59
N ASN A 31 5.35 -2.92 -18.66
CA ASN A 31 3.92 -2.69 -18.87
C ASN A 31 3.24 -2.09 -17.62
N PRO A 32 3.18 -0.74 -17.52
CA PRO A 32 2.60 -0.06 -16.36
C PRO A 32 1.06 -0.14 -16.30
N TYR A 33 0.43 -0.68 -17.34
CA TYR A 33 -1.03 -0.81 -17.45
C TYR A 33 -1.54 -2.16 -16.93
N ARG A 34 -0.66 -3.17 -16.87
CA ARG A 34 -0.99 -4.52 -16.41
C ARG A 34 -1.01 -4.58 -14.88
N ARG A 35 -2.21 -4.62 -14.30
CA ARG A 35 -2.44 -4.44 -12.85
C ARG A 35 -3.47 -5.42 -12.30
N PRO A 36 -3.08 -6.68 -12.04
CA PRO A 36 -3.98 -7.72 -11.54
C PRO A 36 -4.79 -7.30 -10.30
N VAL A 37 -6.10 -7.58 -10.31
CA VAL A 37 -7.01 -7.30 -9.15
C VAL A 37 -7.84 -8.51 -8.71
N ARG A 38 -7.56 -9.72 -9.21
CA ARG A 38 -8.28 -10.97 -8.89
C ARG A 38 -9.82 -10.82 -9.01
N PRO A 39 -10.34 -10.54 -10.23
CA PRO A 39 -11.76 -10.27 -10.42
C PRO A 39 -12.69 -11.42 -9.98
N ASP A 40 -12.19 -12.66 -9.94
CA ASP A 40 -12.97 -13.84 -9.51
C ASP A 40 -13.41 -13.75 -8.04
N ASP A 41 -12.57 -13.15 -7.16
CA ASP A 41 -12.89 -12.97 -5.73
C ASP A 41 -14.06 -12.00 -5.52
N LEU A 42 -14.31 -11.09 -6.48
CA LEU A 42 -15.42 -10.13 -6.37
C LEU A 42 -16.78 -10.82 -6.37
N GLY A 43 -16.85 -12.12 -6.71
CA GLY A 43 -18.05 -12.93 -6.63
C GLY A 43 -18.73 -12.90 -5.26
N TRP A 44 -17.96 -12.91 -4.18
CA TRP A 44 -18.43 -13.05 -2.80
C TRP A 44 -18.10 -11.87 -1.88
N LEU A 45 -17.21 -10.96 -2.27
CA LEU A 45 -16.88 -9.76 -1.48
C LEU A 45 -18.02 -8.73 -1.53
N ASP A 46 -18.28 -8.04 -0.40
CA ASP A 46 -19.32 -7.01 -0.26
C ASP A 46 -18.73 -5.60 -0.12
N TYR A 47 -18.75 -4.84 -1.20
CA TYR A 47 -18.31 -3.43 -1.23
C TYR A 47 -19.44 -2.42 -0.97
N SER A 48 -20.64 -2.89 -0.57
CA SER A 48 -21.78 -1.98 -0.29
C SER A 48 -21.71 -1.29 1.07
N LYS A 49 -20.84 -1.78 1.96
CA LYS A 49 -20.67 -1.30 3.34
C LYS A 49 -19.31 -0.64 3.52
N VAL A 50 -19.19 0.20 4.54
CA VAL A 50 -17.89 0.67 5.03
C VAL A 50 -17.11 -0.52 5.59
N LEU A 51 -15.85 -0.65 5.21
CA LEU A 51 -14.91 -1.59 5.81
C LEU A 51 -14.45 -1.04 7.16
N PRO A 52 -14.59 -1.77 8.28
CA PRO A 52 -14.12 -1.34 9.59
C PRO A 52 -12.60 -1.09 9.66
N ALA A 53 -12.15 -0.33 10.66
CA ALA A 53 -10.75 0.06 10.82
C ALA A 53 -9.80 -1.12 11.08
N ASP A 54 -10.26 -2.12 11.81
CA ASP A 54 -9.56 -3.37 12.15
C ASP A 54 -9.53 -4.37 10.99
N GLU A 55 -10.41 -4.20 9.99
CA GLU A 55 -10.49 -5.06 8.82
C GLU A 55 -9.77 -4.50 7.59
N GLN A 56 -9.12 -3.33 7.68
CA GLN A 56 -8.50 -2.66 6.52
C GLN A 56 -7.40 -3.47 5.82
N GLN A 57 -6.78 -4.41 6.52
CA GLN A 57 -5.72 -5.27 5.98
C GLN A 57 -6.24 -6.58 5.37
N LEU A 58 -7.55 -6.84 5.47
CA LEU A 58 -8.20 -8.02 4.92
C LEU A 58 -8.33 -7.95 3.39
N LEU A 59 -8.81 -9.04 2.78
CA LEU A 59 -8.82 -9.21 1.33
C LEU A 59 -9.60 -8.11 0.60
N SER A 60 -10.78 -7.74 1.10
CA SER A 60 -11.60 -6.65 0.53
C SER A 60 -10.86 -5.31 0.51
N GLY A 61 -10.09 -5.01 1.56
CA GLY A 61 -9.24 -3.84 1.68
C GLY A 61 -8.10 -3.83 0.66
N LEU A 62 -7.35 -4.93 0.54
CA LEU A 62 -6.27 -5.08 -0.44
C LEU A 62 -6.78 -4.90 -1.88
N LEU A 63 -7.80 -5.68 -2.27
CA LEU A 63 -8.33 -5.65 -3.64
C LEU A 63 -9.02 -4.32 -3.93
N GLY A 64 -9.71 -3.74 -2.94
CA GLY A 64 -10.30 -2.42 -3.01
C GLY A 64 -9.27 -1.34 -3.30
N HIS A 65 -8.15 -1.31 -2.56
CA HIS A 65 -7.08 -0.35 -2.79
C HIS A 65 -6.36 -0.56 -4.13
N ARG A 66 -6.22 -1.79 -4.61
CA ARG A 66 -5.70 -2.09 -5.96
C ARG A 66 -6.61 -1.52 -7.05
N MET A 67 -7.92 -1.79 -6.97
CA MET A 67 -8.91 -1.24 -7.91
C MET A 67 -8.95 0.30 -7.86
N LEU A 68 -8.92 0.87 -6.66
CA LEU A 68 -8.98 2.32 -6.46
C LEU A 68 -7.75 3.02 -7.03
N ARG A 69 -6.56 2.43 -6.83
CA ARG A 69 -5.33 2.97 -7.41
C ARG A 69 -5.37 2.94 -8.94
N ASN A 70 -5.93 1.90 -9.54
CA ASN A 70 -6.14 1.86 -10.99
C ASN A 70 -7.11 2.96 -11.46
N ALA A 71 -8.18 3.19 -10.69
CA ALA A 71 -9.17 4.19 -11.04
C ALA A 71 -8.60 5.62 -11.00
N TYR A 72 -7.72 5.89 -10.03
CA TYR A 72 -7.00 7.17 -9.98
C TYR A 72 -6.01 7.32 -11.13
N ASP A 73 -5.18 6.30 -11.36
CA ASP A 73 -4.10 6.36 -12.35
C ASP A 73 -4.61 6.38 -13.80
N ALA A 74 -5.86 5.95 -14.06
CA ALA A 74 -6.52 6.09 -15.37
C ALA A 74 -6.65 7.55 -15.84
N GLU A 75 -6.58 8.50 -14.89
CA GLU A 75 -6.61 9.95 -15.12
C GLU A 75 -5.21 10.58 -15.21
N HIS A 76 -4.14 9.77 -15.24
CA HIS A 76 -2.76 10.23 -15.33
C HIS A 76 -2.07 9.75 -16.61
N GLY A 77 -1.10 10.54 -17.07
CA GLY A 77 -0.23 10.14 -18.18
C GLY A 77 0.77 9.10 -17.70
N LEU A 78 0.54 7.84 -18.06
CA LEU A 78 1.50 6.74 -17.88
C LEU A 78 2.08 6.35 -19.23
N LEU A 79 3.39 6.16 -19.29
CA LEU A 79 4.09 5.68 -20.48
C LEU A 79 4.96 4.48 -20.09
N PRO A 80 4.96 3.41 -20.90
CA PRO A 80 5.87 2.30 -20.69
C PRO A 80 7.31 2.74 -21.01
N PRO A 81 8.33 2.08 -20.42
CA PRO A 81 9.73 2.35 -20.76
C PRO A 81 10.01 2.08 -22.23
N ASP A 82 9.36 1.05 -22.79
CA ASP A 82 9.44 0.67 -24.20
C ASP A 82 8.05 0.53 -24.83
N GLY A 83 7.95 0.89 -26.11
CA GLY A 83 6.72 0.70 -26.89
C GLY A 83 6.54 -0.77 -27.31
N ASN A 84 6.46 -1.72 -26.38
CA ASN A 84 6.16 -3.11 -26.71
C ASN A 84 4.67 -3.30 -27.05
N ALA A 85 4.33 -4.39 -27.74
CA ALA A 85 2.97 -4.61 -28.24
C ALA A 85 1.95 -4.85 -27.11
N ALA A 86 2.34 -5.55 -26.04
CA ALA A 86 1.47 -5.84 -24.90
C ALA A 86 1.10 -4.56 -24.16
N ALA A 87 2.07 -3.72 -23.83
CA ALA A 87 1.84 -2.43 -23.17
C ALA A 87 0.99 -1.48 -24.03
N ARG A 88 1.14 -1.49 -25.35
CA ARG A 88 0.24 -0.72 -26.24
C ARG A 88 -1.19 -1.23 -26.18
N ALA A 89 -1.39 -2.54 -26.23
CA ALA A 89 -2.73 -3.13 -26.18
C ALA A 89 -3.41 -2.85 -24.84
N ASP A 90 -2.70 -3.10 -23.74
CA ASP A 90 -3.22 -2.86 -22.39
C ASP A 90 -3.44 -1.36 -22.14
N GLY A 91 -2.54 -0.49 -22.58
CA GLY A 91 -2.68 0.96 -22.45
C GLY A 91 -3.88 1.51 -23.22
N ALA A 92 -4.18 0.95 -24.40
CA ALA A 92 -5.37 1.31 -25.17
C ALA A 92 -6.67 0.97 -24.43
N VAL A 93 -6.71 -0.15 -23.69
CA VAL A 93 -7.87 -0.53 -22.86
C VAL A 93 -7.90 0.26 -21.56
N PHE A 94 -6.76 0.45 -20.90
CA PHE A 94 -6.63 1.14 -19.62
C PHE A 94 -7.12 2.59 -19.70
N HIS A 95 -6.80 3.28 -20.79
CA HIS A 95 -7.25 4.66 -21.05
C HIS A 95 -8.49 4.76 -21.97
N ALA A 96 -9.14 3.64 -22.29
CA ALA A 96 -10.35 3.64 -23.10
C ALA A 96 -11.48 4.44 -22.42
N PRO A 97 -12.35 5.14 -23.18
CA PRO A 97 -13.48 5.88 -22.63
C PRO A 97 -14.37 5.04 -21.70
N ASP A 98 -14.65 3.79 -22.08
CA ASP A 98 -15.51 2.89 -21.30
C ASP A 98 -14.86 2.51 -19.96
N THR A 99 -13.56 2.18 -19.97
CA THR A 99 -12.80 1.88 -18.74
C THR A 99 -12.76 3.10 -17.81
N ARG A 100 -12.57 4.30 -18.35
CA ARG A 100 -12.57 5.55 -17.56
C ARG A 100 -13.95 5.87 -16.99
N LEU A 101 -15.02 5.61 -17.75
CA LEU A 101 -16.39 5.76 -17.24
C LEU A 101 -16.64 4.78 -16.08
N LEU A 102 -16.27 3.52 -16.24
CA LEU A 102 -16.39 2.52 -15.17
C LEU A 102 -15.54 2.87 -13.95
N ALA A 103 -14.31 3.36 -14.14
CA ALA A 103 -13.47 3.85 -13.06
C ALA A 103 -14.15 5.01 -12.29
N ALA A 104 -14.76 5.95 -13.01
CA ALA A 104 -15.47 7.08 -12.40
C ALA A 104 -16.71 6.63 -11.59
N LEU A 105 -17.38 5.55 -11.99
CA LEU A 105 -18.50 4.94 -11.27
C LEU A 105 -18.03 4.09 -10.08
N ALA A 106 -16.93 3.35 -10.23
CA ALA A 106 -16.34 2.50 -9.20
C ALA A 106 -15.72 3.30 -8.05
N ARG A 107 -15.09 4.44 -8.36
CA ARG A 107 -14.39 5.29 -7.39
C ARG A 107 -15.22 5.63 -6.14
N PRO A 108 -16.43 6.22 -6.22
CA PRO A 108 -17.20 6.56 -5.03
C PRO A 108 -17.62 5.34 -4.19
N VAL A 109 -17.82 4.18 -4.82
CA VAL A 109 -18.08 2.92 -4.10
C VAL A 109 -16.84 2.52 -3.29
N LEU A 110 -15.68 2.50 -3.94
CA LEU A 110 -14.41 2.13 -3.31
C LEU A 110 -14.00 3.14 -2.22
N GLU A 111 -14.14 4.44 -2.46
CA GLU A 111 -13.85 5.48 -1.47
C GLU A 111 -14.76 5.37 -0.24
N HIS A 112 -16.06 5.07 -0.43
CA HIS A 112 -16.97 4.84 0.69
C HIS A 112 -16.55 3.60 1.51
N HIS A 113 -16.31 2.49 0.84
CA HIS A 113 -15.89 1.24 1.48
C HIS A 113 -14.57 1.41 2.24
N LEU A 114 -13.55 1.99 1.60
CA LEU A 114 -12.18 2.01 2.10
C LEU A 114 -11.89 3.19 3.04
N PHE A 115 -12.59 4.32 2.89
CA PHE A 115 -12.30 5.54 3.67
C PHE A 115 -13.40 5.92 4.66
N GLY A 116 -14.57 5.28 4.60
CA GLY A 116 -15.69 5.59 5.49
C GLY A 116 -15.32 5.48 6.98
N PHE A 117 -14.46 4.52 7.34
CA PHE A 117 -14.03 4.31 8.72
C PHE A 117 -13.25 5.49 9.32
N LEU A 118 -12.68 6.37 8.50
CA LEU A 118 -11.88 7.51 9.00
C LEU A 118 -12.73 8.52 9.76
N GLU A 119 -14.02 8.61 9.43
CA GLU A 119 -14.96 9.44 10.18
C GLU A 119 -15.22 8.85 11.56
N GLU A 120 -15.18 7.52 11.67
CA GLU A 120 -15.34 6.80 12.92
C GLU A 120 -14.05 6.88 13.76
N GLY A 121 -14.22 7.22 15.04
CA GLY A 121 -13.12 7.31 15.99
C GLY A 121 -12.20 8.52 15.80
N ARG A 122 -12.47 9.48 14.90
CA ARG A 122 -11.67 10.71 14.79
C ARG A 122 -11.68 11.49 16.10
N GLU A 123 -10.49 11.70 16.69
CA GLU A 123 -10.39 12.55 17.87
C GLU A 123 -10.67 14.01 17.46
N PRO A 124 -11.65 14.68 18.09
CA PRO A 124 -11.96 16.05 17.74
C PRO A 124 -10.84 16.99 18.21
N LEU A 125 -10.58 18.01 17.40
CA LEU A 125 -9.69 19.10 17.82
C LEU A 125 -10.39 19.91 18.92
N ALA A 126 -9.96 19.74 20.17
CA ALA A 126 -10.63 20.31 21.35
C ALA A 126 -10.84 21.84 21.27
N ALA A 127 -9.91 22.56 20.66
CA ALA A 127 -10.04 23.97 20.31
C ALA A 127 -9.59 24.18 18.85
N PRO A 128 -10.47 24.56 17.92
CA PRO A 128 -10.17 24.63 16.48
C PRO A 128 -9.35 25.89 16.11
N THR A 129 -8.17 26.03 16.71
CA THR A 129 -7.23 27.13 16.47
C THR A 129 -6.02 26.66 15.68
N VAL A 130 -5.38 27.59 14.97
CA VAL A 130 -4.11 27.32 14.25
C VAL A 130 -3.02 26.87 15.23
N ASP A 131 -2.97 27.44 16.43
CA ASP A 131 -1.98 27.06 17.45
C ASP A 131 -2.16 25.62 17.95
N ALA A 132 -3.41 25.15 18.07
CA ALA A 132 -3.69 23.76 18.43
C ALA A 132 -3.26 22.80 17.32
N VAL A 133 -3.49 23.16 16.06
CA VAL A 133 -2.97 22.41 14.91
C VAL A 133 -1.45 22.37 14.93
N LYS A 134 -0.77 23.51 15.08
CA LYS A 134 0.70 23.57 15.18
C LYS A 134 1.23 22.68 16.30
N ALA A 135 0.58 22.69 17.47
CA ALA A 135 0.95 21.82 18.58
C ALA A 135 0.87 20.34 18.22
N GLY A 136 -0.20 19.91 17.53
CA GLY A 136 -0.34 18.55 17.04
C GLY A 136 0.74 18.16 16.02
N VAL A 137 1.04 19.06 15.07
CA VAL A 137 2.09 18.81 14.06
C VAL A 137 3.48 18.72 14.71
N ARG A 138 3.80 19.58 15.69
CA ARG A 138 5.04 19.50 16.48
C ARG A 138 5.13 18.18 17.24
N ALA A 139 4.08 17.82 17.97
CA ALA A 139 4.05 16.57 18.73
C ALA A 139 4.25 15.34 17.84
N TYR A 140 3.65 15.33 16.65
CA TYR A 140 3.86 14.26 15.68
C TYR A 140 5.30 14.20 15.17
N ARG A 141 5.89 15.34 14.79
CA ARG A 141 7.31 15.42 14.38
C ARG A 141 8.23 14.92 15.49
N ASP A 142 8.03 15.39 16.71
CA ASP A 142 8.89 15.06 17.85
C ASP A 142 8.77 13.56 18.16
N GLY A 143 7.56 12.99 18.13
CA GLY A 143 7.35 11.54 18.22
C GLY A 143 8.11 10.74 17.14
N LEU A 144 8.09 11.19 15.88
CA LEU A 144 8.86 10.54 14.80
C LEU A 144 10.38 10.64 14.98
N ARG A 145 10.88 11.68 15.66
CA ARG A 145 12.31 11.85 15.95
C ARG A 145 12.77 10.92 17.06
N ASP A 146 11.95 10.78 18.09
CA ASP A 146 12.22 9.95 19.24
C ASP A 146 12.04 8.46 18.88
N GLU A 147 11.02 8.15 18.11
CA GLU A 147 10.64 6.80 17.67
C GLU A 147 10.38 6.79 16.15
N PRO A 148 11.43 6.58 15.33
CA PRO A 148 11.27 6.35 13.90
C PRO A 148 10.39 5.11 13.63
N PRO A 149 9.81 4.99 12.41
CA PRO A 149 9.00 3.82 12.04
C PRO A 149 9.68 2.49 12.40
N THR A 150 8.94 1.60 13.08
CA THR A 150 9.43 0.30 13.55
C THR A 150 9.93 -0.55 12.39
N ALA A 151 9.30 -0.44 11.22
CA ALA A 151 9.69 -1.16 10.01
C ALA A 151 11.15 -0.90 9.61
N PHE A 152 11.71 0.27 9.96
CA PHE A 152 13.11 0.60 9.67
C PHE A 152 14.05 -0.25 10.52
N ALA A 153 13.76 -0.38 11.82
CA ALA A 153 14.53 -1.24 12.72
C ALA A 153 14.37 -2.71 12.33
N THR A 154 13.13 -3.16 12.06
CA THR A 154 12.86 -4.53 11.62
C THR A 154 13.64 -4.88 10.36
N ALA A 155 13.67 -4.01 9.35
CA ALA A 155 14.39 -4.26 8.10
C ALA A 155 15.90 -4.49 8.32
N THR A 156 16.50 -3.85 9.32
CA THR A 156 17.92 -4.05 9.66
C THR A 156 18.19 -5.25 10.56
N SER A 157 17.20 -5.74 11.31
CA SER A 157 17.41 -6.78 12.33
C SER A 157 17.11 -8.21 11.88
N VAL A 158 16.38 -8.36 10.77
CA VAL A 158 16.03 -9.67 10.19
C VAL A 158 17.25 -10.36 9.57
N LYS A 159 17.21 -11.69 9.43
CA LYS A 159 18.29 -12.51 8.85
C LYS A 159 18.57 -12.11 7.40
N ASP A 160 17.53 -11.89 6.60
CA ASP A 160 17.63 -11.36 5.23
C ASP A 160 17.44 -9.84 5.17
N ALA A 161 18.41 -9.11 5.73
CA ALA A 161 18.38 -7.65 5.74
C ALA A 161 18.30 -7.05 4.31
N HIS A 162 18.96 -7.66 3.33
CA HIS A 162 18.93 -7.18 1.94
C HIS A 162 17.52 -7.30 1.35
N GLY A 163 16.89 -8.47 1.42
CA GLY A 163 15.52 -8.64 0.93
C GLY A 163 14.50 -7.77 1.66
N ALA A 164 14.71 -7.52 2.95
CA ALA A 164 13.88 -6.58 3.70
C ALA A 164 14.06 -5.12 3.27
N GLY A 165 15.30 -4.69 3.00
CA GLY A 165 15.59 -3.37 2.42
C GLY A 165 14.96 -3.16 1.06
N VAL A 166 15.04 -4.17 0.18
CA VAL A 166 14.39 -4.18 -1.13
C VAL A 166 12.86 -4.05 -0.97
N TYR A 167 12.26 -4.80 -0.04
CA TYR A 167 10.82 -4.78 0.18
C TYR A 167 10.33 -3.46 0.79
N LEU A 168 11.08 -2.87 1.73
CA LEU A 168 10.83 -1.53 2.26
C LEU A 168 10.84 -0.48 1.13
N LEU A 169 11.84 -0.52 0.24
CA LEU A 169 11.91 0.38 -0.91
C LEU A 169 10.70 0.21 -1.85
N LEU A 170 10.28 -1.03 -2.08
CA LEU A 170 9.12 -1.35 -2.91
C LEU A 170 7.84 -0.70 -2.36
N GLN A 171 7.63 -0.75 -1.04
CA GLN A 171 6.47 -0.10 -0.41
C GLN A 171 6.48 1.42 -0.55
N LEU A 172 7.66 2.05 -0.49
CA LEU A 172 7.80 3.48 -0.78
C LEU A 172 7.42 3.82 -2.23
N GLY A 173 7.65 2.89 -3.17
CA GLY A 173 7.25 3.01 -4.57
C GLY A 173 5.75 3.05 -4.80
N ALA A 174 4.96 2.40 -3.95
CA ALA A 174 3.50 2.48 -4.00
C ALA A 174 3.00 3.88 -3.59
N PHE A 175 3.67 4.49 -2.61
CA PHE A 175 3.22 5.71 -1.94
C PHE A 175 3.78 7.02 -2.53
N LEU A 176 5.11 7.14 -2.66
CA LEU A 176 5.76 8.42 -2.97
C LEU A 176 5.28 9.06 -4.28
N PRO A 177 5.20 8.33 -5.42
CA PRO A 177 4.71 8.93 -6.66
C PRO A 177 3.26 9.43 -6.53
N ALA A 178 2.41 8.72 -5.79
CA ALA A 178 1.02 9.13 -5.54
C ALA A 178 0.94 10.39 -4.67
N ALA A 179 1.74 10.46 -3.60
CA ALA A 179 1.79 11.62 -2.72
C ALA A 179 2.23 12.89 -3.46
N TYR A 180 3.31 12.81 -4.25
CA TYR A 180 3.77 13.95 -5.05
C TYR A 180 2.81 14.31 -6.18
N THR A 181 2.10 13.34 -6.74
CA THR A 181 1.01 13.60 -7.68
C THR A 181 -0.14 14.38 -7.03
N ALA A 182 -0.48 14.07 -5.78
CA ALA A 182 -1.47 14.84 -5.02
C ALA A 182 -0.99 16.28 -4.73
N VAL A 183 0.31 16.47 -4.42
CA VAL A 183 0.93 17.80 -4.32
C VAL A 183 0.76 18.58 -5.62
N ALA A 184 1.06 17.96 -6.77
CA ALA A 184 0.91 18.59 -8.07
C ALA A 184 -0.55 18.98 -8.37
N ARG A 185 -1.52 18.09 -8.08
CA ARG A 185 -2.95 18.40 -8.24
C ARG A 185 -3.39 19.55 -7.31
N GLY A 186 -2.94 19.56 -6.06
CA GLY A 186 -3.18 20.67 -5.14
C GLY A 186 -2.62 22.00 -5.65
N ALA A 187 -1.47 21.99 -6.31
CA ALA A 187 -0.88 23.19 -6.92
C ALA A 187 -1.69 23.73 -8.12
N LEU A 188 -2.43 22.85 -8.82
CA LEU A 188 -3.31 23.23 -9.93
C LEU A 188 -4.63 23.89 -9.46
N ALA A 189 -4.99 23.78 -8.17
CA ALA A 189 -6.18 24.41 -7.64
C ALA A 189 -6.11 25.95 -7.77
N GLU A 190 -7.26 26.59 -8.01
CA GLU A 190 -7.38 28.05 -8.12
C GLU A 190 -7.43 28.73 -6.76
N THR A 191 -6.29 28.74 -6.05
CA THR A 191 -6.18 29.30 -4.69
C THR A 191 -5.63 30.72 -4.67
N GLY A 192 -5.12 31.26 -5.78
CA GLY A 192 -4.29 32.46 -5.80
C GLY A 192 -4.94 33.72 -5.23
N ALA A 193 -6.27 33.87 -5.39
CA ALA A 193 -7.00 35.01 -4.83
C ALA A 193 -7.14 34.94 -3.30
N ALA A 194 -7.33 33.74 -2.75
CA ALA A 194 -7.50 33.53 -1.31
C ALA A 194 -6.16 33.33 -0.59
N HIS A 195 -5.20 32.65 -1.23
CA HIS A 195 -3.88 32.33 -0.67
C HIS A 195 -2.80 32.40 -1.77
N PRO A 196 -2.24 33.60 -2.06
CA PRO A 196 -1.25 33.80 -3.13
C PRO A 196 0.03 32.95 -2.99
N GLY A 197 0.45 32.65 -1.76
CA GLY A 197 1.67 31.87 -1.49
C GLY A 197 1.54 30.35 -1.64
N LEU A 198 0.32 29.79 -1.67
CA LEU A 198 0.12 28.34 -1.59
C LEU A 198 0.56 27.61 -2.87
N ARG A 199 0.11 28.10 -4.04
CA ARG A 199 0.48 27.51 -5.33
C ARG A 199 2.00 27.51 -5.55
N PRO A 200 2.74 28.64 -5.41
CA PRO A 200 4.20 28.62 -5.52
C PRO A 200 4.88 27.65 -4.54
N PHE A 201 4.37 27.53 -3.31
CA PHE A 201 4.91 26.61 -2.33
C PHE A 201 4.75 25.15 -2.78
N LEU A 202 3.54 24.72 -3.16
CA LEU A 202 3.29 23.35 -3.63
C LEU A 202 4.06 23.03 -4.92
N LEU A 203 4.17 23.99 -5.85
CA LEU A 203 5.02 23.83 -7.04
C LEU A 203 6.49 23.63 -6.67
N SER A 204 7.01 24.33 -5.67
CA SER A 204 8.39 24.13 -5.20
C SER A 204 8.62 22.72 -4.62
N VAL A 205 7.62 22.17 -3.92
CA VAL A 205 7.67 20.80 -3.38
C VAL A 205 7.72 19.80 -4.52
N TRP A 206 6.84 19.96 -5.51
CA TRP A 206 6.82 19.11 -6.71
C TRP A 206 8.13 19.22 -7.50
N GLN A 207 8.66 20.42 -7.68
CA GLN A 207 9.93 20.65 -8.38
C GLN A 207 11.09 19.87 -7.73
N ARG A 208 11.22 19.93 -6.40
CA ARG A 208 12.26 19.16 -5.68
C ARG A 208 12.16 17.65 -5.92
N TRP A 209 10.94 17.12 -6.03
CA TRP A 209 10.73 15.71 -6.39
C TRP A 209 11.21 15.41 -7.82
N THR A 210 10.88 16.27 -8.79
CA THR A 210 11.33 16.09 -10.17
C THR A 210 12.85 16.20 -10.32
N GLU A 211 13.50 17.07 -9.54
CA GLU A 211 14.97 17.21 -9.51
C GLU A 211 15.66 15.99 -8.85
N ALA A 212 14.96 15.26 -7.97
CA ALA A 212 15.45 14.05 -7.32
C ALA A 212 15.15 12.76 -8.11
N ALA A 213 14.52 12.85 -9.29
CA ALA A 213 14.05 11.69 -10.04
C ALA A 213 15.19 10.74 -10.46
N ASP A 214 16.36 11.27 -10.85
CA ASP A 214 17.51 10.44 -11.23
C ASP A 214 18.09 9.67 -10.06
N ASP A 215 18.25 10.32 -8.90
CA ASP A 215 18.67 9.67 -7.67
C ASP A 215 17.66 8.60 -7.21
N TYR A 216 16.36 8.91 -7.30
CA TYR A 216 15.32 7.95 -6.99
C TYR A 216 15.40 6.73 -7.93
N ARG A 217 15.57 6.93 -9.24
CA ARG A 217 15.73 5.81 -10.19
C ARG A 217 17.02 5.02 -9.95
N ALA A 218 18.11 5.70 -9.59
CA ALA A 218 19.38 5.08 -9.25
C ALA A 218 19.28 4.20 -7.99
N LEU A 219 18.53 4.65 -6.98
CA LEU A 219 18.22 3.85 -5.78
C LEU A 219 17.51 2.55 -6.16
N TRP A 220 16.46 2.63 -6.97
CA TRP A 220 15.71 1.45 -7.44
C TRP A 220 16.58 0.49 -8.23
N THR A 221 17.33 1.01 -9.19
CA THR A 221 18.21 0.18 -10.04
C THR A 221 19.33 -0.46 -9.21
N GLY A 222 19.89 0.26 -8.24
CA GLY A 222 20.91 -0.25 -7.32
C GLY A 222 20.40 -1.41 -6.47
N ALA A 223 19.12 -1.38 -6.07
CA ALA A 223 18.44 -2.45 -5.36
C ALA A 223 18.00 -3.62 -6.26
N GLY A 224 18.35 -3.60 -7.55
CA GLY A 224 17.94 -4.61 -8.53
C GLY A 224 16.47 -4.53 -8.94
N LEU A 225 15.78 -3.42 -8.66
CA LEU A 225 14.37 -3.21 -8.99
C LEU A 225 14.23 -2.37 -10.26
N SER A 226 13.21 -2.68 -11.07
CA SER A 226 12.77 -1.76 -12.13
C SER A 226 12.12 -0.51 -11.53
N PRO A 227 12.53 0.71 -11.91
CA PRO A 227 11.89 1.95 -11.48
C PRO A 227 10.59 2.27 -12.25
N SER A 228 10.20 1.40 -13.19
CA SER A 228 8.98 1.57 -13.97
C SER A 228 7.74 1.56 -13.08
N ALA A 229 6.76 2.40 -13.42
CA ALA A 229 5.53 2.52 -12.64
C ALA A 229 4.85 1.15 -12.52
N THR A 230 4.45 0.80 -11.31
CA THR A 230 3.72 -0.44 -10.98
C THR A 230 4.40 -1.74 -11.40
N ALA A 231 5.70 -1.74 -11.74
CA ALA A 231 6.45 -2.93 -12.13
C ALA A 231 6.35 -4.09 -11.12
N HIS A 232 6.17 -3.78 -9.84
CA HIS A 232 6.11 -4.75 -8.75
C HIS A 232 4.73 -4.79 -8.09
N TRP A 233 3.67 -4.54 -8.87
CA TRP A 233 2.28 -4.41 -8.41
C TRP A 233 1.83 -5.48 -7.42
N GLN A 234 2.19 -6.74 -7.69
CA GLN A 234 1.82 -7.89 -6.88
C GLN A 234 2.36 -7.80 -5.43
N PHE A 235 3.47 -7.10 -5.20
CA PHE A 235 4.12 -7.04 -3.90
C PHE A 235 3.78 -5.78 -3.09
N LEU A 236 2.89 -4.92 -3.60
CA LEU A 236 2.45 -3.72 -2.89
C LEU A 236 1.43 -4.12 -1.81
N LEU A 237 1.73 -3.74 -0.57
CA LEU A 237 0.81 -3.93 0.56
C LEU A 237 -0.44 -3.04 0.43
N GLY A 238 -1.55 -3.52 0.98
CA GLY A 238 -2.81 -2.76 1.04
C GLY A 238 -2.63 -1.42 1.74
N SER A 239 -1.89 -1.40 2.86
CA SER A 239 -1.58 -0.19 3.61
C SER A 239 -0.71 0.82 2.83
N SER A 240 0.25 0.35 2.04
CA SER A 240 1.07 1.20 1.15
C SER A 240 0.23 1.87 0.07
N LEU A 241 -0.70 1.11 -0.52
CA LEU A 241 -1.67 1.65 -1.49
C LEU A 241 -2.65 2.62 -0.81
N ALA A 242 -3.14 2.30 0.38
CA ALA A 242 -4.07 3.12 1.17
C ALA A 242 -3.53 4.54 1.38
N ARG A 243 -2.27 4.65 1.82
CA ARG A 243 -1.58 5.94 2.00
C ARG A 243 -1.58 6.79 0.74
N GLY A 244 -1.22 6.18 -0.39
CA GLY A 244 -1.18 6.88 -1.68
C GLY A 244 -2.58 7.25 -2.17
N ASN A 245 -3.52 6.34 -2.05
CA ASN A 245 -4.91 6.50 -2.48
C ASN A 245 -5.63 7.58 -1.69
N HIS A 246 -5.37 7.71 -0.38
CA HIS A 246 -5.92 8.78 0.45
C HIS A 246 -5.53 10.17 -0.07
N LEU A 247 -4.22 10.38 -0.33
CA LEU A 247 -3.74 11.65 -0.89
C LEU A 247 -4.23 11.90 -2.31
N LEU A 248 -4.26 10.87 -3.18
CA LEU A 248 -4.78 11.00 -4.54
C LEU A 248 -6.27 11.38 -4.55
N GLY A 249 -7.08 10.75 -3.69
CA GLY A 249 -8.50 11.07 -3.53
C GLY A 249 -8.70 12.51 -3.10
N LEU A 250 -8.00 12.96 -2.06
CA LEU A 250 -8.04 14.36 -1.62
C LEU A 250 -7.52 15.35 -2.68
N GLY A 251 -6.52 14.96 -3.48
CA GLY A 251 -6.01 15.78 -4.57
C GLY A 251 -6.96 15.87 -5.77
N LEU A 252 -7.88 14.91 -5.92
CA LEU A 252 -8.90 14.89 -6.97
C LEU A 252 -10.21 15.57 -6.52
N ASP A 253 -10.54 15.51 -5.23
CA ASP A 253 -11.72 16.15 -4.66
C ASP A 253 -11.45 17.63 -4.34
N GLY A 254 -11.74 18.50 -5.31
CA GLY A 254 -11.66 19.95 -5.14
C GLY A 254 -12.58 20.53 -4.04
N GLY A 255 -13.51 19.74 -3.49
CA GLY A 255 -14.37 20.13 -2.38
C GLY A 255 -13.72 20.00 -0.99
N ARG A 256 -12.52 19.41 -0.87
CA ARG A 256 -11.86 19.16 0.43
C ARG A 256 -10.45 19.77 0.58
N PRO A 257 -10.23 21.05 0.22
CA PRO A 257 -8.90 21.64 0.24
C PRO A 257 -8.27 21.66 1.64
N GLY A 258 -9.05 21.89 2.70
CA GLY A 258 -8.54 21.84 4.08
C GLY A 258 -7.94 20.47 4.42
N ARG A 259 -8.68 19.38 4.16
CA ARG A 259 -8.21 18.00 4.40
C ARG A 259 -6.97 17.67 3.57
N LEU A 260 -6.94 18.08 2.29
CA LEU A 260 -5.74 17.90 1.47
C LEU A 260 -4.50 18.58 2.10
N LEU A 261 -4.62 19.84 2.52
CA LEU A 261 -3.50 20.58 3.12
C LEU A 261 -3.02 19.96 4.43
N GLY A 262 -3.94 19.46 5.26
CA GLY A 262 -3.60 18.72 6.47
C GLY A 262 -2.83 17.44 6.19
N ALA A 263 -3.31 16.63 5.24
CA ALA A 263 -2.65 15.40 4.83
C ALA A 263 -1.27 15.66 4.22
N LEU A 264 -1.12 16.73 3.44
CA LEU A 264 0.17 17.17 2.90
C LEU A 264 1.12 17.66 4.01
N ALA A 265 0.62 18.30 5.07
CA ALA A 265 1.45 18.67 6.20
C ALA A 265 2.06 17.44 6.89
N GLN A 266 1.25 16.41 7.13
CA GLN A 266 1.72 15.12 7.66
C GLN A 266 2.80 14.52 6.76
N PHE A 267 2.52 14.40 5.46
CA PHE A 267 3.46 13.84 4.48
C PHE A 267 4.81 14.58 4.48
N LEU A 268 4.79 15.91 4.44
CA LEU A 268 6.00 16.71 4.38
C LEU A 268 6.83 16.62 5.68
N ILE A 269 6.17 16.63 6.84
CA ILE A 269 6.84 16.45 8.14
C ILE A 269 7.47 15.06 8.24
N GLU A 270 6.73 14.01 7.88
CA GLU A 270 7.27 12.65 7.93
C GLU A 270 8.47 12.52 6.99
N ARG A 271 8.35 12.97 5.74
CA ARG A 271 9.42 12.87 4.74
C ARG A 271 10.69 13.55 5.20
N GLU A 272 10.57 14.71 5.81
CA GLU A 272 11.73 15.45 6.27
C GLU A 272 12.36 14.82 7.52
N THR A 273 11.52 14.48 8.50
CA THR A 273 11.96 13.91 9.77
C THR A 273 12.62 12.55 9.60
N THR A 274 12.07 11.71 8.71
CA THR A 274 12.51 10.34 8.50
C THR A 274 13.54 10.18 7.38
N ALA A 275 13.91 11.25 6.67
CA ALA A 275 14.86 11.16 5.55
C ALA A 275 16.22 10.54 5.97
N ALA A 276 16.81 11.02 7.06
CA ALA A 276 18.08 10.52 7.55
C ALA A 276 18.02 9.06 8.04
N PRO A 277 17.09 8.66 8.94
CA PRO A 277 17.01 7.27 9.37
C PRO A 277 16.66 6.32 8.21
N LEU A 278 15.76 6.71 7.30
CA LEU A 278 15.46 5.89 6.12
C LEU A 278 16.69 5.70 5.21
N ALA A 279 17.47 6.75 4.96
CA ALA A 279 18.70 6.66 4.17
C ALA A 279 19.79 5.83 4.86
N ALA A 280 19.81 5.78 6.20
CA ALA A 280 20.70 4.90 6.95
C ALA A 280 20.23 3.44 6.83
N THR A 281 18.97 3.15 7.13
CA THR A 281 18.35 1.83 6.98
C THR A 281 18.59 1.25 5.59
N LEU A 282 18.24 1.97 4.53
CA LEU A 282 18.41 1.48 3.16
C LEU A 282 19.88 1.22 2.81
N ARG A 283 20.82 2.01 3.34
CA ARG A 283 22.25 1.81 3.08
C ARG A 283 22.76 0.57 3.79
N ASP A 284 22.34 0.37 5.03
CA ASP A 284 22.73 -0.78 5.84
C ASP A 284 22.15 -2.07 5.28
N THR A 285 20.90 -2.04 4.78
CA THR A 285 20.25 -3.21 4.19
C THR A 285 20.72 -3.51 2.76
N LEU A 286 20.86 -2.49 1.89
CA LEU A 286 21.17 -2.70 0.48
C LEU A 286 22.67 -2.81 0.19
N GLY A 287 23.53 -2.34 1.11
CA GLY A 287 24.99 -2.47 0.98
C GLY A 287 25.62 -1.58 -0.09
N HIS A 288 24.92 -0.57 -0.61
CA HIS A 288 25.43 0.37 -1.61
C HIS A 288 25.06 1.83 -1.28
N ALA A 289 25.58 2.76 -2.08
CA ALA A 289 25.25 4.19 -1.92
C ALA A 289 23.75 4.43 -2.15
N VAL A 290 23.14 5.20 -1.25
CA VAL A 290 21.71 5.54 -1.26
C VAL A 290 21.61 7.04 -1.54
N PRO A 291 21.45 7.46 -2.82
CA PRO A 291 21.42 8.88 -3.19
C PRO A 291 20.08 9.55 -2.84
N TYR A 292 19.04 8.76 -2.58
CA TYR A 292 17.72 9.18 -2.14
C TYR A 292 17.25 8.30 -0.97
N PRO A 293 16.55 8.82 0.05
CA PRO A 293 16.18 10.21 0.26
C PRO A 293 17.37 11.09 0.66
N ARG A 294 17.37 12.36 0.26
CA ARG A 294 18.35 13.35 0.72
C ARG A 294 17.83 14.06 1.97
N PRO A 295 18.54 14.01 3.11
CA PRO A 295 18.22 14.86 4.25
C PRO A 295 18.25 16.34 3.85
N PRO A 296 17.43 17.20 4.47
CA PRO A 296 17.50 18.64 4.23
C PRO A 296 18.89 19.18 4.59
N ALA A 297 19.33 20.22 3.88
CA ALA A 297 20.57 20.90 4.23
C ALA A 297 20.43 21.58 5.60
N ALA A 298 21.54 21.75 6.32
CA ALA A 298 21.54 22.41 7.62
C ALA A 298 20.93 23.82 7.50
N GLY A 299 19.94 24.13 8.35
CA GLY A 299 19.24 25.41 8.35
C GLY A 299 18.17 25.58 7.26
N THR A 300 17.89 24.54 6.46
CA THR A 300 16.81 24.56 5.46
C THR A 300 15.65 23.64 5.81
N ALA A 301 15.59 23.17 7.07
CA ALA A 301 14.54 22.29 7.53
C ALA A 301 13.17 22.99 7.53
N LEU A 302 12.11 22.31 7.10
CA LEU A 302 10.72 22.68 7.30
C LEU A 302 10.36 22.53 8.78
N GLU A 303 10.41 23.63 9.50
CA GLU A 303 9.85 23.69 10.85
C GLU A 303 8.31 23.52 10.80
N PRO A 304 7.71 22.73 11.72
CA PRO A 304 6.26 22.48 11.78
C PRO A 304 5.40 23.72 11.71
N ASP A 305 5.76 24.74 12.49
CA ASP A 305 4.97 25.97 12.60
C ASP A 305 5.00 26.74 11.28
N ASP A 306 6.19 26.86 10.66
CA ASP A 306 6.38 27.51 9.37
C ASP A 306 5.63 26.77 8.26
N LEU A 307 5.63 25.44 8.29
CA LEU A 307 4.89 24.63 7.32
C LEU A 307 3.38 24.86 7.46
N VAL A 308 2.86 24.81 8.68
CA VAL A 308 1.42 25.06 8.94
C VAL A 308 1.04 26.48 8.51
N ASP A 309 1.87 27.48 8.81
CA ASP A 309 1.63 28.87 8.39
C ASP A 309 1.65 29.03 6.87
N ARG A 310 2.56 28.33 6.17
CA ARG A 310 2.61 28.36 4.69
C ARG A 310 1.44 27.66 4.02
N LEU A 311 0.89 26.61 4.65
CA LEU A 311 -0.22 25.85 4.10
C LEU A 311 -1.57 26.50 4.41
N LEU A 312 -1.78 26.95 5.64
CA LEU A 312 -3.03 27.59 6.06
C LEU A 312 -3.07 29.06 5.63
N GLY A 313 -1.98 29.80 5.82
CA GLY A 313 -1.89 31.23 5.53
C GLY A 313 -3.13 32.00 5.98
N PRO A 314 -3.80 32.76 5.09
CA PRO A 314 -4.99 33.54 5.41
C PRO A 314 -6.29 32.71 5.49
N LEU A 315 -6.28 31.43 5.11
CA LEU A 315 -7.50 30.63 4.93
C LEU A 315 -8.34 30.49 6.23
N PRO A 316 -7.75 30.28 7.43
CA PRO A 316 -8.53 30.29 8.68
C PRO A 316 -9.26 31.61 8.93
N GLY A 317 -8.66 32.75 8.55
CA GLY A 317 -9.31 34.06 8.69
C GLY A 317 -10.44 34.30 7.68
N LEU A 318 -10.36 33.69 6.50
CA LEU A 318 -11.35 33.81 5.44
C LEU A 318 -12.52 32.81 5.59
N PHE A 319 -12.24 31.59 6.05
CA PHE A 319 -13.18 30.47 6.06
C PHE A 319 -13.53 29.98 7.47
N GLY A 320 -12.91 30.55 8.50
CA GLY A 320 -13.21 30.28 9.90
C GLY A 320 -12.74 28.92 10.41
N GLU A 321 -13.23 28.57 11.61
CA GLU A 321 -12.93 27.32 12.32
C GLU A 321 -13.15 26.05 11.48
N PRO A 322 -14.21 25.93 10.63
CA PRO A 322 -14.40 24.71 9.82
C PRO A 322 -13.21 24.37 8.93
N PHE A 323 -12.47 25.38 8.45
CA PHE A 323 -11.27 25.14 7.64
C PHE A 323 -10.11 24.58 8.48
N VAL A 324 -9.94 25.08 9.71
CA VAL A 324 -8.95 24.57 10.67
C VAL A 324 -9.28 23.14 11.07
N VAL A 325 -10.55 22.84 11.33
CA VAL A 325 -11.03 21.48 11.58
C VAL A 325 -10.71 20.59 10.40
N ALA A 326 -11.10 20.96 9.17
CA ALA A 326 -10.83 20.15 7.99
C ALA A 326 -9.32 19.88 7.79
N PHE A 327 -8.45 20.86 8.05
CA PHE A 327 -7.00 20.64 8.05
C PHE A 327 -6.60 19.60 9.10
N HIS A 328 -7.05 19.75 10.33
CA HIS A 328 -6.77 18.76 11.39
C HIS A 328 -7.26 17.35 11.02
N GLU A 329 -8.46 17.23 10.45
CA GLU A 329 -9.00 15.94 10.00
C GLU A 329 -8.07 15.27 8.99
N GLY A 330 -7.67 15.99 7.94
CA GLY A 330 -6.77 15.43 6.93
C GLY A 330 -5.39 15.07 7.48
N PHE A 331 -4.87 15.85 8.42
CA PHE A 331 -3.61 15.55 9.11
C PHE A 331 -3.72 14.26 9.92
N THR A 332 -4.75 14.14 10.77
CA THR A 332 -4.98 12.97 11.62
C THR A 332 -5.26 11.70 10.80
N ASP A 333 -6.03 11.81 9.72
CA ASP A 333 -6.31 10.68 8.82
C ASP A 333 -5.00 10.19 8.16
N ALA A 334 -4.12 11.10 7.73
CA ALA A 334 -2.82 10.74 7.18
C ALA A 334 -1.88 10.10 8.23
N VAL A 335 -1.91 10.56 9.49
CA VAL A 335 -1.17 9.94 10.60
C VAL A 335 -1.64 8.50 10.85
N ARG A 336 -2.96 8.24 10.79
CA ARG A 336 -3.52 6.88 10.95
C ARG A 336 -2.99 5.93 9.88
N TYR A 337 -3.01 6.34 8.61
CA TYR A 337 -2.46 5.50 7.55
C TYR A 337 -0.95 5.30 7.65
N ALA A 338 -0.20 6.31 8.10
CA ALA A 338 1.24 6.15 8.34
C ALA A 338 1.53 5.09 9.41
N ARG A 339 0.77 5.09 10.52
CA ARG A 339 0.86 4.07 11.58
C ARG A 339 0.44 2.69 11.11
N ALA A 340 -0.68 2.60 10.38
CA ALA A 340 -1.16 1.34 9.81
C ALA A 340 -0.14 0.72 8.84
N TRP A 341 0.52 1.56 8.03
CA TRP A 341 1.59 1.13 7.14
C TRP A 341 2.83 0.63 7.88
N ASP A 342 3.27 1.33 8.92
CA ASP A 342 4.42 0.89 9.72
C ASP A 342 4.15 -0.48 10.35
N ALA A 343 2.99 -0.65 10.98
CA ALA A 343 2.58 -1.91 11.59
C ALA A 343 2.48 -3.06 10.56
N ASP A 344 1.83 -2.82 9.41
CA ASP A 344 1.65 -3.81 8.36
C ASP A 344 3.00 -4.25 7.75
N LEU A 345 3.87 -3.28 7.44
CA LEU A 345 5.19 -3.57 6.88
C LEU A 345 6.09 -4.28 7.90
N THR A 346 6.09 -3.85 9.17
CA THR A 346 6.81 -4.55 10.24
C THR A 346 6.36 -6.01 10.34
N ALA A 347 5.04 -6.27 10.37
CA ALA A 347 4.51 -7.62 10.43
C ALA A 347 4.89 -8.45 9.19
N GLN A 348 4.89 -7.85 8.00
CA GLN A 348 5.25 -8.55 6.76
C GLN A 348 6.74 -8.92 6.75
N LEU A 349 7.62 -8.00 7.14
CA LEU A 349 9.06 -8.23 7.22
C LEU A 349 9.39 -9.29 8.28
N ALA A 350 8.76 -9.23 9.46
CA ALA A 350 8.96 -10.19 10.53
C ALA A 350 8.47 -11.60 10.14
N TRP A 351 7.31 -11.71 9.46
CA TRP A 351 6.82 -12.99 8.97
C TRP A 351 7.74 -13.58 7.88
N ALA A 352 8.13 -12.75 6.90
CA ALA A 352 9.03 -13.15 5.82
C ALA A 352 10.38 -13.70 6.32
N ASP A 353 10.93 -13.14 7.40
CA ASP A 353 12.19 -13.60 8.00
C ASP A 353 12.07 -14.93 8.76
N ARG A 354 10.85 -15.28 9.17
CA ARG A 354 10.57 -16.42 10.06
C ARG A 354 9.87 -17.58 9.35
N VAL A 355 9.94 -17.64 8.02
CA VAL A 355 9.30 -18.71 7.22
C VAL A 355 9.58 -20.11 7.75
N ASP A 356 10.82 -20.42 8.14
CA ASP A 356 11.17 -21.75 8.65
C ASP A 356 10.51 -22.05 10.00
N ASP A 357 10.34 -21.04 10.84
CA ASP A 357 9.56 -21.16 12.08
C ASP A 357 8.09 -21.46 11.74
N PHE A 358 7.52 -20.76 10.75
CA PHE A 358 6.14 -20.97 10.29
C PHE A 358 5.91 -22.33 9.61
N LYS A 359 6.95 -22.93 8.99
CA LYS A 359 6.90 -24.34 8.57
C LYS A 359 6.87 -25.26 9.79
N THR A 360 7.68 -24.99 10.81
CA THR A 360 7.72 -25.77 12.04
C THR A 360 6.39 -25.68 12.81
N TYR A 361 5.78 -24.49 12.87
CA TYR A 361 4.47 -24.28 13.48
C TYR A 361 3.38 -25.03 12.72
N ALA A 362 3.43 -25.03 11.37
CA ALA A 362 2.49 -25.78 10.54
C ALA A 362 2.51 -27.29 10.84
N GLU A 363 3.69 -27.90 10.99
CA GLU A 363 3.81 -29.31 11.38
C GLU A 363 3.19 -29.56 12.76
N ARG A 364 3.49 -28.73 13.75
CA ARG A 364 2.95 -28.87 15.11
C ARG A 364 1.42 -28.74 15.15
N ILE A 365 0.86 -27.82 14.36
CA ILE A 365 -0.59 -27.63 14.25
C ILE A 365 -1.21 -28.86 13.59
N GLN A 366 -0.64 -29.35 12.49
CA GLN A 366 -1.15 -30.54 11.81
C GLN A 366 -1.13 -31.78 12.70
N ASP A 367 -0.06 -31.98 13.46
CA ASP A 367 0.06 -33.07 14.44
C ASP A 367 -1.03 -32.96 15.52
N HIS A 368 -1.32 -31.74 15.98
CA HIS A 368 -2.36 -31.49 16.97
C HIS A 368 -3.77 -31.77 16.41
N LEU A 369 -4.08 -31.27 15.21
CA LEU A 369 -5.34 -31.52 14.52
C LEU A 369 -5.58 -33.03 14.36
N THR A 370 -4.54 -33.77 13.95
CA THR A 370 -4.62 -35.21 13.73
C THR A 370 -4.75 -35.99 15.02
N THR A 371 -3.93 -35.68 16.04
CA THR A 371 -3.87 -36.44 17.30
C THR A 371 -5.13 -36.26 18.14
N GLU A 372 -5.65 -35.02 18.18
CA GLU A 372 -6.85 -34.69 18.96
C GLU A 372 -8.14 -34.87 18.15
N ASN A 373 -8.04 -35.29 16.87
CA ASN A 373 -9.16 -35.44 15.95
C ASN A 373 -10.04 -34.18 15.88
N ILE A 374 -9.38 -33.02 15.71
CA ILE A 374 -10.04 -31.71 15.57
C ILE A 374 -10.39 -31.50 14.10
N GLU A 375 -11.66 -31.31 13.81
CA GLU A 375 -12.13 -30.92 12.48
C GLU A 375 -12.04 -29.40 12.32
N VAL A 376 -11.50 -28.96 11.19
CA VAL A 376 -11.44 -27.57 10.77
C VAL A 376 -11.93 -27.46 9.34
N ASP A 377 -12.45 -26.28 8.97
CA ASP A 377 -12.82 -26.00 7.59
C ASP A 377 -11.58 -26.13 6.70
N LEU A 378 -11.76 -26.80 5.56
CA LEU A 378 -10.68 -27.22 4.67
C LEU A 378 -11.07 -26.94 3.22
N ASP A 379 -10.34 -26.04 2.58
CA ASP A 379 -10.40 -25.92 1.13
C ASP A 379 -9.39 -26.88 0.49
N THR A 380 -9.78 -27.54 -0.60
CA THR A 380 -8.90 -28.42 -1.39
C THR A 380 -8.81 -27.92 -2.82
N PHE A 381 -7.58 -27.78 -3.30
CA PHE A 381 -7.27 -27.25 -4.61
C PHE A 381 -6.57 -28.30 -5.46
N VAL A 382 -6.98 -28.38 -6.72
CA VAL A 382 -6.34 -29.22 -7.75
C VAL A 382 -5.99 -28.31 -8.91
N GLU A 383 -4.73 -27.90 -8.95
CA GLU A 383 -4.26 -26.87 -9.89
C GLU A 383 -3.30 -27.48 -10.91
N SER A 384 -3.34 -26.95 -12.12
CA SER A 384 -2.54 -27.40 -13.26
C SER A 384 -1.22 -26.64 -13.38
N HIS A 385 -0.30 -27.13 -14.22
CA HIS A 385 0.98 -26.46 -14.48
C HIS A 385 0.82 -24.98 -14.84
N GLU A 386 1.66 -24.13 -14.25
CA GLU A 386 1.67 -22.65 -14.41
C GLU A 386 0.42 -21.92 -13.89
N GLU A 387 -0.54 -22.65 -13.30
CA GLU A 387 -1.64 -22.02 -12.59
C GLU A 387 -1.07 -21.17 -11.44
N THR A 388 -1.44 -19.89 -11.47
CA THR A 388 -0.79 -18.85 -10.67
C THR A 388 -1.82 -18.18 -9.78
N SER A 389 -1.58 -18.28 -8.48
CA SER A 389 -2.29 -17.49 -7.49
C SER A 389 -1.67 -16.10 -7.44
N THR A 390 -2.38 -15.13 -8.05
CA THR A 390 -2.04 -13.72 -7.90
C THR A 390 -1.94 -13.39 -6.42
N THR A 391 -0.90 -12.64 -6.05
CA THR A 391 -0.68 -12.26 -4.65
C THR A 391 -1.93 -11.71 -3.97
N HIS A 392 -2.23 -12.20 -2.78
CA HIS A 392 -3.39 -11.84 -1.99
C HIS A 392 -3.13 -12.04 -0.49
N VAL A 393 -4.17 -11.81 0.31
CA VAL A 393 -4.20 -12.06 1.74
C VAL A 393 -5.42 -12.91 2.06
N HIS A 394 -5.42 -13.53 3.24
CA HIS A 394 -6.60 -14.20 3.79
C HIS A 394 -7.16 -13.41 4.97
N ASP A 395 -8.46 -13.56 5.19
CA ASP A 395 -9.19 -12.98 6.32
C ASP A 395 -9.05 -13.83 7.60
N ASP A 396 -8.34 -14.95 7.49
CA ASP A 396 -8.11 -15.95 8.50
C ASP A 396 -6.67 -16.50 8.39
N HIS A 397 -6.20 -17.19 9.43
CA HIS A 397 -4.93 -17.90 9.38
C HIS A 397 -5.11 -19.20 8.61
N ARG A 398 -4.21 -19.49 7.67
CA ARG A 398 -4.29 -20.70 6.85
C ARG A 398 -3.05 -21.54 6.96
N LEU A 399 -3.22 -22.85 6.95
CA LEU A 399 -2.15 -23.75 6.55
C LEU A 399 -2.18 -23.90 5.03
N VAL A 400 -1.01 -24.10 4.43
CA VAL A 400 -0.88 -24.69 3.10
C VAL A 400 -0.22 -26.03 3.29
N MET A 401 -0.85 -27.10 2.81
CA MET A 401 -0.34 -28.46 2.91
C MET A 401 -0.33 -29.10 1.53
N VAL A 402 0.86 -29.40 0.99
CA VAL A 402 0.98 -30.03 -0.33
C VAL A 402 0.78 -31.54 -0.21
N GLU A 403 -0.32 -32.05 -0.75
CA GLU A 403 -0.60 -33.49 -0.81
C GLU A 403 0.23 -34.16 -1.92
N SER A 404 0.28 -33.53 -3.10
CA SER A 404 1.08 -34.03 -4.23
C SER A 404 1.48 -32.91 -5.18
N GLY A 405 2.59 -33.09 -5.89
CA GLY A 405 3.10 -32.10 -6.85
C GLY A 405 4.09 -31.10 -6.24
N GLN A 406 4.30 -29.99 -6.95
CA GLN A 406 5.27 -28.96 -6.58
C GLN A 406 4.75 -27.57 -6.91
N MET A 407 5.00 -26.62 -6.02
CA MET A 407 4.72 -25.21 -6.25
C MET A 407 5.85 -24.32 -5.73
N HIS A 408 5.99 -23.13 -6.32
CA HIS A 408 6.67 -22.03 -5.66
C HIS A 408 5.66 -21.16 -4.94
N PHE A 409 6.02 -20.76 -3.73
CA PHE A 409 5.33 -19.75 -2.94
C PHE A 409 6.22 -18.50 -2.83
N TRP A 410 5.62 -17.33 -2.69
CA TRP A 410 6.38 -16.09 -2.45
C TRP A 410 5.62 -15.14 -1.52
N HIS A 411 6.38 -14.45 -0.68
CA HIS A 411 5.91 -13.35 0.19
C HIS A 411 6.73 -12.07 0.00
N ASN A 412 7.74 -12.12 -0.86
CA ASN A 412 8.65 -11.03 -1.22
C ASN A 412 9.08 -11.24 -2.68
N VAL A 413 9.51 -10.17 -3.35
CA VAL A 413 10.01 -10.18 -4.73
C VAL A 413 11.37 -10.85 -4.87
N THR A 414 12.15 -10.93 -3.78
CA THR A 414 13.54 -11.41 -3.81
C THR A 414 13.70 -12.93 -3.72
N HIS A 415 12.70 -13.63 -3.17
CA HIS A 415 12.80 -15.05 -2.85
C HIS A 415 11.56 -15.83 -3.24
N ARG A 416 11.78 -17.08 -3.65
CA ARG A 416 10.74 -18.10 -3.84
C ARG A 416 10.98 -19.23 -2.86
N ILE A 417 9.91 -19.70 -2.24
CA ILE A 417 9.91 -20.85 -1.35
C ILE A 417 9.42 -22.04 -2.17
N ALA A 418 10.25 -23.05 -2.34
CA ALA A 418 9.81 -24.32 -2.90
C ALA A 418 9.00 -25.08 -1.84
N LEU A 419 7.81 -25.56 -2.26
CA LEU A 419 6.98 -26.50 -1.51
C LEU A 419 6.75 -27.73 -2.39
N SER A 420 7.11 -28.90 -1.87
CA SER A 420 6.90 -30.20 -2.49
C SER A 420 5.91 -31.02 -1.67
N GLU A 421 5.52 -32.18 -2.19
CA GLU A 421 4.73 -33.17 -1.46
C GLU A 421 5.19 -33.35 0.01
N GLY A 422 4.23 -33.20 0.93
CA GLY A 422 4.42 -33.29 2.37
C GLY A 422 4.77 -31.96 3.06
N ASP A 423 5.26 -30.95 2.33
CA ASP A 423 5.61 -29.66 2.90
C ASP A 423 4.37 -28.90 3.39
N LYS A 424 4.54 -28.17 4.50
CA LYS A 424 3.50 -27.36 5.11
C LYS A 424 4.02 -25.96 5.43
N LEU A 425 3.16 -24.96 5.33
CA LEU A 425 3.46 -23.58 5.68
C LEU A 425 2.26 -22.92 6.33
N LEU A 426 2.47 -22.29 7.49
CA LEU A 426 1.46 -21.46 8.15
C LEU A 426 1.53 -20.02 7.62
N ILE A 427 0.38 -19.53 7.16
CA ILE A 427 0.17 -18.19 6.64
C ILE A 427 -0.72 -17.43 7.62
N PRO A 428 -0.18 -16.43 8.34
CA PRO A 428 -0.99 -15.61 9.20
C PRO A 428 -1.99 -14.76 8.41
N THR A 429 -3.09 -14.41 9.07
CA THR A 429 -4.09 -13.45 8.60
C THR A 429 -3.42 -12.18 8.06
N SER A 430 -3.94 -11.64 6.97
CA SER A 430 -3.48 -10.38 6.35
C SER A 430 -2.05 -10.39 5.80
N ARG A 431 -1.36 -11.53 5.69
CA ARG A 431 0.01 -11.58 5.14
C ARG A 431 0.00 -11.77 3.63
N LEU A 432 0.63 -10.84 2.91
CA LEU A 432 0.62 -10.82 1.45
C LEU A 432 1.49 -11.95 0.89
N HIS A 433 0.90 -12.80 0.06
CA HIS A 433 1.60 -13.92 -0.54
C HIS A 433 0.95 -14.40 -1.84
N GLY A 434 1.64 -15.23 -2.62
CA GLY A 434 1.10 -15.90 -3.79
C GLY A 434 1.85 -17.19 -4.12
N SER A 435 1.42 -17.88 -5.17
CA SER A 435 1.99 -19.16 -5.57
C SER A 435 1.88 -19.43 -7.08
N VAL A 436 2.71 -20.35 -7.57
CA VAL A 436 2.59 -20.94 -8.92
C VAL A 436 2.88 -22.43 -8.88
N VAL A 437 2.08 -23.22 -9.58
CA VAL A 437 2.30 -24.65 -9.74
C VAL A 437 3.40 -24.93 -10.76
N LEU A 438 4.32 -25.82 -10.39
CA LEU A 438 5.48 -26.20 -11.22
C LEU A 438 5.34 -27.59 -11.83
N SER A 439 4.57 -28.48 -11.19
CA SER A 439 4.31 -29.83 -11.69
C SER A 439 3.17 -29.84 -12.71
N GLY A 440 2.91 -30.99 -13.36
CA GLY A 440 1.76 -31.13 -14.27
C GLY A 440 0.42 -30.90 -13.55
N THR A 441 0.33 -31.38 -12.31
CA THR A 441 -0.79 -31.15 -11.39
C THR A 441 -0.23 -31.03 -9.97
N CYS A 442 -0.83 -30.16 -9.16
CA CYS A 442 -0.55 -30.03 -7.73
C CYS A 442 -1.87 -30.13 -6.96
N VAL A 443 -1.89 -30.98 -5.92
CA VAL A 443 -3.01 -31.10 -5.00
C VAL A 443 -2.54 -30.57 -3.65
N TYR A 444 -3.24 -29.59 -3.11
CA TYR A 444 -2.94 -29.02 -1.80
C TYR A 444 -4.21 -28.62 -1.06
N HIS A 445 -4.09 -28.56 0.26
CA HIS A 445 -5.18 -28.18 1.15
C HIS A 445 -4.87 -26.91 1.92
N GLN A 446 -5.92 -26.16 2.22
CA GLN A 446 -5.87 -24.99 3.07
C GLN A 446 -6.85 -25.06 4.25
N PRO A 447 -6.44 -25.71 5.35
CA PRO A 447 -7.18 -25.67 6.60
C PRO A 447 -7.21 -24.24 7.18
N ILE A 448 -8.38 -23.81 7.64
CA ILE A 448 -8.56 -22.55 8.39
C ILE A 448 -8.20 -22.79 9.86
N ILE A 449 -7.28 -21.98 10.38
CA ILE A 449 -6.75 -22.10 11.74
C ILE A 449 -7.37 -21.04 12.65
N PRO A 450 -8.10 -21.45 13.72
CA PRO A 450 -8.63 -20.54 14.72
C PRO A 450 -7.53 -19.71 15.42
N GLU A 451 -7.88 -18.49 15.83
CA GLU A 451 -6.95 -17.56 16.50
C GLU A 451 -6.33 -18.15 17.78
N ASP A 452 -7.10 -18.86 18.60
CA ASP A 452 -6.61 -19.47 19.83
C ASP A 452 -5.58 -20.58 19.55
N MET A 453 -5.78 -21.34 18.48
CA MET A 453 -4.82 -22.33 18.00
C MET A 453 -3.57 -21.66 17.45
N PHE A 454 -3.72 -20.62 16.61
CA PHE A 454 -2.60 -19.84 16.10
C PHE A 454 -1.72 -19.36 17.26
N GLN A 455 -2.30 -18.65 18.23
CA GLN A 455 -1.59 -18.13 19.41
C GLN A 455 -0.87 -19.26 20.17
N LYS A 456 -1.55 -20.36 20.47
CA LYS A 456 -0.98 -21.51 21.20
C LYS A 456 0.33 -22.04 20.58
N PHE A 457 0.47 -21.99 19.26
CA PHE A 457 1.63 -22.57 18.57
C PHE A 457 2.67 -21.53 18.13
N THR A 458 2.32 -20.25 18.06
CA THR A 458 3.22 -19.18 17.57
C THR A 458 3.75 -18.24 18.65
N THR A 459 3.18 -18.24 19.85
CA THR A 459 3.76 -17.53 21.01
C THR A 459 4.58 -18.52 21.84
N ASP A 460 5.88 -18.25 21.98
CA ASP A 460 6.77 -18.98 22.90
C ASP A 460 6.46 -18.67 24.37
#